data_AF-A0A261CL58-F1
#
_entry.id   AF-A0A261CL58-F1
#
_cell.length_a   1.000
_cell.length_b   1.000
_cell.length_c   1.000
_cell.angle_alpha   90.00
_cell.angle_beta   90.00
_cell.angle_gamma   90.00
#
_symmetry.space_group_name_H-M   'P 1'
#
loop_
_entity.id
_entity.type
_entity.pdbx_description
1 polymer ?
#
loop_
_entity_poly.entity_id
_entity_poly.type
_entity_poly.pdbx_seq_one_letter_code
_entity_poly.pdbx_strand_id
1 'polypeptide(L)'
;MFKISTTTVIPSGPTTERWYGRDFLDYYYYYDGGPFPNWEVDTDLVFEKRTQELIVEKSKDIDYGASFVGFFLNLVHLLILTRKELRNNVVFIIMIGICICDLLVSSCNIIHRTYERIDSSTCGTNGNWWFVFIELIALAVQKFGRLNSAILALTMAGIRAITVMFPMNKVSDNLMKPSYGLRISIIESIVCVIWYILSYSRYIIHKGTGFREGREYVFEDSCYFAKDMGEGLNGYIEGVFVFILTAVYLIITATLLTTLKLAQKSRKNLKSDKGNSTSLLVTIMAVSFLISEIIYSFVFVVGSTDMKRWTLVIDQLAIVFTDISKTILTFNSVFHCLLSFFLSSQYRGVVKKILRMDKPQKEFVGPASSSTGSHTIKTSHGSSH
;
A
#
# COMPACT_ATOMS: atom_id res chain seq x y z
N MET A 1 -18.51 26.79 -13.79
CA MET A 1 -17.98 25.41 -13.74
C MET A 1 -19.16 24.46 -13.87
N PHE A 2 -19.08 23.39 -14.67
CA PHE A 2 -20.19 22.44 -14.79
C PHE A 2 -20.36 21.69 -13.46
N LYS A 3 -21.48 21.91 -12.76
CA LYS A 3 -21.82 21.23 -11.51
C LYS A 3 -22.37 19.84 -11.84
N ILE A 4 -21.73 18.79 -11.34
CA ILE A 4 -22.19 17.40 -11.53
C ILE A 4 -23.15 17.10 -10.38
N SER A 5 -24.46 17.15 -10.66
CA SER A 5 -25.52 16.78 -9.72
C SER A 5 -26.08 15.40 -10.08
N THR A 6 -26.19 14.51 -9.09
CA THR A 6 -26.96 13.26 -9.23
C THR A 6 -28.40 13.56 -8.85
N THR A 7 -29.25 13.75 -9.86
CA THR A 7 -30.68 14.00 -9.70
C THR A 7 -31.35 12.75 -9.12
N THR A 8 -31.50 12.72 -7.80
CA THR A 8 -32.44 11.79 -7.15
C THR A 8 -33.61 12.65 -6.66
N VAL A 9 -34.76 12.46 -7.30
CA VAL A 9 -36.00 13.21 -7.05
C VAL A 9 -36.43 13.05 -5.60
N ILE A 10 -36.62 14.16 -4.88
CA ILE A 10 -37.13 14.20 -3.51
C ILE A 10 -38.65 13.93 -3.55
N PRO A 11 -39.18 12.90 -2.87
CA PRO A 11 -40.61 12.81 -2.61
C PRO A 11 -40.96 13.73 -1.44
N SER A 12 -41.91 14.64 -1.66
CA SER A 12 -42.53 15.48 -0.63
C SER A 12 -43.40 14.62 0.29
N GLY A 13 -42.95 14.41 1.53
CA GLY A 13 -43.69 13.73 2.60
C GLY A 13 -43.83 14.61 3.85
N PRO A 14 -44.94 14.52 4.60
CA PRO A 14 -45.38 15.58 5.50
C PRO A 14 -44.68 15.57 6.86
N THR A 15 -44.60 16.78 7.41
CA THR A 15 -44.21 17.13 8.78
C THR A 15 -45.10 16.45 9.81
N THR A 16 -44.54 15.59 10.67
CA THR A 16 -44.84 15.48 12.13
C THR A 16 -44.04 14.35 12.80
N GLU A 17 -43.41 14.72 13.92
CA GLU A 17 -42.99 13.93 15.09
C GLU A 17 -42.37 12.53 14.94
N ARG A 18 -41.07 12.43 15.29
CA ARG A 18 -40.50 11.18 15.82
C ARG A 18 -39.47 11.47 16.93
N TRP A 19 -39.87 11.20 18.17
CA TRP A 19 -39.00 11.15 19.33
C TRP A 19 -38.31 9.78 19.47
N TYR A 20 -37.07 9.81 19.95
CA TYR A 20 -36.22 8.74 20.50
C TYR A 20 -35.71 7.63 19.56
N GLY A 21 -34.64 7.95 18.83
CA GLY A 21 -33.66 7.01 18.29
C GLY A 21 -32.55 7.78 17.59
N ARG A 22 -31.41 8.01 18.27
CA ARG A 22 -30.29 8.82 17.78
C ARG A 22 -29.37 7.99 16.87
N ASP A 23 -29.24 8.40 15.61
CA ASP A 23 -28.25 7.90 14.65
C ASP A 23 -27.15 8.96 14.41
N PHE A 24 -25.97 8.52 13.96
CA PHE A 24 -24.75 9.33 13.72
C PHE A 24 -24.96 10.54 12.78
N LEU A 25 -26.06 10.59 12.03
CA LEU A 25 -26.39 11.64 11.07
C LEU A 25 -26.99 12.92 11.69
N ASP A 26 -27.34 12.92 12.98
CA ASP A 26 -28.00 14.07 13.62
C ASP A 26 -27.06 15.24 13.95
N TYR A 27 -25.74 15.05 13.92
CA TYR A 27 -24.78 16.10 14.27
C TYR A 27 -24.57 17.15 13.17
N TYR A 28 -25.00 16.89 11.93
CA TYR A 28 -24.77 17.80 10.80
C TYR A 28 -26.03 18.29 10.09
N TYR A 29 -27.21 17.78 10.44
CA TYR A 29 -28.44 18.10 9.73
C TYR A 29 -29.58 18.38 10.70
N TYR A 30 -29.70 19.64 11.14
CA TYR A 30 -30.96 20.39 11.21
C TYR A 30 -30.67 21.86 11.53
N TYR A 31 -30.25 22.60 10.50
CA TYR A 31 -30.50 24.03 10.41
C TYR A 31 -31.20 24.27 9.05
N ASP A 32 -32.51 24.01 9.02
CA ASP A 32 -33.38 24.49 7.94
C ASP A 32 -33.57 26.01 8.10
N GLY A 33 -32.53 26.76 7.71
CA GLY A 33 -32.54 28.21 7.78
C GLY A 33 -31.16 28.84 7.65
N GLY A 34 -30.49 28.67 6.50
CA GLY A 34 -29.39 29.55 6.12
C GLY A 34 -29.89 31.00 5.95
N PRO A 35 -29.04 32.03 6.12
CA PRO A 35 -29.47 33.42 6.23
C PRO A 35 -30.12 34.00 4.96
N PHE A 36 -30.03 33.31 3.80
CA PHE A 36 -30.61 33.74 2.53
C PHE A 36 -31.03 32.54 1.64
N PRO A 37 -31.97 32.73 0.68
CA PRO A 37 -32.30 31.72 -0.31
C PRO A 37 -31.06 31.33 -1.15
N ASN A 38 -30.86 30.03 -1.40
CA ASN A 38 -29.75 29.41 -2.16
C ASN A 38 -28.41 29.18 -1.42
N TRP A 39 -28.39 29.16 -0.08
CA TRP A 39 -27.16 28.87 0.69
C TRP A 39 -26.53 27.48 0.42
N GLU A 40 -27.31 26.52 -0.06
CA GLU A 40 -26.84 25.17 -0.48
C GLU A 40 -26.18 25.16 -1.87
N VAL A 41 -26.37 26.21 -2.66
CA VAL A 41 -25.79 26.34 -3.99
C VAL A 41 -24.50 27.12 -3.89
N ASP A 42 -23.50 26.51 -3.27
CA ASP A 42 -22.13 27.05 -3.28
C ASP A 42 -21.62 26.97 -4.73
N THR A 43 -21.57 28.11 -5.44
CA THR A 43 -21.25 28.17 -6.87
C THR A 43 -19.78 27.87 -7.18
N ASP A 44 -18.98 27.75 -6.12
CA ASP A 44 -17.53 27.64 -6.18
C ASP A 44 -17.03 26.20 -5.96
N LEU A 45 -17.91 25.19 -5.90
CA LEU A 45 -17.56 23.78 -5.75
C LEU A 45 -17.81 22.97 -7.05
N VAL A 46 -17.00 21.95 -7.29
CA VAL A 46 -17.17 21.02 -8.45
C VAL A 46 -18.34 20.08 -8.20
N PHE A 47 -18.42 19.58 -6.97
CA PHE A 47 -19.49 18.72 -6.48
C PHE A 47 -20.30 19.46 -5.44
N GLU A 48 -21.59 19.17 -5.39
CA GLU A 48 -22.39 19.48 -4.20
C GLU A 48 -21.81 18.76 -2.98
N LYS A 49 -21.83 19.39 -1.79
CA LYS A 49 -21.23 18.81 -0.57
C LYS A 49 -21.76 17.40 -0.28
N ARG A 50 -23.07 17.20 -0.46
CA ARG A 50 -23.72 15.87 -0.35
C ARG A 50 -23.13 14.85 -1.34
N THR A 51 -22.85 15.25 -2.57
CA THR A 51 -22.23 14.37 -3.57
C THR A 51 -20.80 14.01 -3.18
N GLN A 52 -20.03 14.98 -2.69
CA GLN A 52 -18.68 14.73 -2.16
C GLN A 52 -18.71 13.72 -1.00
N GLU A 53 -19.59 13.93 -0.02
CA GLU A 53 -19.75 13.04 1.14
C GLU A 53 -20.13 11.63 0.73
N LEU A 54 -21.10 11.49 -0.18
CA LEU A 54 -21.50 10.18 -0.72
C LEU A 54 -20.33 9.49 -1.43
N ILE A 55 -19.53 10.22 -2.22
CA ILE A 55 -18.35 9.64 -2.88
C ILE A 55 -17.33 9.17 -1.85
N VAL A 56 -17.03 10.00 -0.85
CA VAL A 56 -16.07 9.69 0.22
C VAL A 56 -16.53 8.48 1.03
N GLU A 57 -17.79 8.46 1.48
CA GLU A 57 -18.35 7.36 2.26
C GLU A 57 -18.34 6.05 1.47
N LYS A 58 -18.76 6.08 0.19
CA LYS A 58 -18.71 4.90 -0.67
C LYS A 58 -17.28 4.44 -0.92
N SER A 59 -16.33 5.36 -1.12
CA SER A 59 -14.91 5.00 -1.24
C SER A 59 -14.39 4.32 0.02
N LYS A 60 -14.73 4.84 1.21
CA LYS A 60 -14.36 4.22 2.50
C LYS A 60 -14.95 2.82 2.68
N ASP A 61 -16.20 2.61 2.29
CA ASP A 61 -16.83 1.28 2.38
C ASP A 61 -16.21 0.27 1.41
N ILE A 62 -15.88 0.71 0.18
CA ILE A 62 -15.14 -0.13 -0.78
C ILE A 62 -13.77 -0.49 -0.23
N ASP A 63 -13.03 0.49 0.32
CA ASP A 63 -11.70 0.28 0.89
C ASP A 63 -11.74 -0.66 2.10
N TYR A 64 -12.76 -0.55 2.95
CA TYR A 64 -12.99 -1.47 4.07
C TYR A 64 -13.21 -2.91 3.59
N GLY A 65 -14.07 -3.11 2.58
CA GLY A 65 -14.30 -4.43 1.97
C GLY A 65 -13.03 -4.98 1.31
N ALA A 66 -12.31 -4.15 0.56
CA ALA A 66 -11.05 -4.51 -0.08
C ALA A 66 -9.98 -4.88 0.95
N SER A 67 -9.92 -4.19 2.08
CA SER A 67 -8.99 -4.46 3.19
C SER A 67 -9.28 -5.79 3.87
N PHE A 68 -10.55 -6.14 4.04
CA PHE A 68 -10.92 -7.47 4.55
C PHE A 68 -10.43 -8.57 3.62
N VAL A 69 -10.75 -8.47 2.32
CA VAL A 69 -10.27 -9.43 1.30
C VAL A 69 -8.75 -9.47 1.22
N GLY A 70 -8.12 -8.30 1.22
CA GLY A 70 -6.66 -8.13 1.20
C GLY A 70 -5.97 -8.77 2.40
N PHE A 71 -6.55 -8.64 3.60
CA PHE A 71 -6.03 -9.29 4.80
C PHE A 71 -5.94 -10.81 4.64
N PHE A 72 -7.01 -11.48 4.19
CA PHE A 72 -7.00 -12.93 4.01
C PHE A 72 -6.08 -13.38 2.88
N LEU A 73 -6.11 -12.67 1.74
CA LEU A 73 -5.26 -13.01 0.60
C LEU A 73 -3.78 -12.84 0.94
N ASN A 74 -3.40 -11.77 1.63
CA ASN A 74 -2.02 -11.56 2.07
C ASN A 74 -1.61 -12.58 3.14
N LEU A 75 -2.51 -13.03 4.01
CA LEU A 75 -2.20 -14.09 4.97
C LEU A 75 -1.86 -15.40 4.25
N VAL A 76 -2.69 -15.79 3.28
CA VAL A 76 -2.42 -16.97 2.42
C VAL A 76 -1.13 -16.77 1.63
N HIS A 77 -0.93 -15.57 1.07
CA HIS A 77 0.27 -15.23 0.31
C HIS A 77 1.54 -15.41 1.16
N LEU A 78 1.55 -14.90 2.39
CA LEU A 78 2.64 -15.03 3.34
C LEU A 78 2.96 -16.50 3.68
N LEU A 79 1.94 -17.32 3.90
CA LEU A 79 2.10 -18.76 4.15
C LEU A 79 2.76 -19.51 2.99
N ILE A 80 2.54 -19.05 1.76
CA ILE A 80 3.18 -19.61 0.56
C ILE A 80 4.62 -19.10 0.43
N LEU A 81 4.84 -17.78 0.59
CA LEU A 81 6.16 -17.17 0.42
C LEU A 81 7.20 -17.64 1.45
N THR A 82 6.77 -17.97 2.67
CA THR A 82 7.65 -18.44 3.74
C THR A 82 8.21 -19.85 3.52
N ARG A 83 7.77 -20.57 2.46
CA ARG A 83 8.27 -21.91 2.13
C ARG A 83 9.72 -21.87 1.64
N LYS A 84 10.50 -22.88 2.06
CA LYS A 84 11.96 -22.97 1.83
C LYS A 84 12.36 -22.79 0.36
N GLU A 85 11.55 -23.27 -0.58
CA GLU A 85 11.81 -23.20 -2.02
C GLU A 85 11.83 -21.76 -2.57
N LEU A 86 10.97 -20.88 -2.05
CA LEU A 86 10.88 -19.48 -2.51
C LEU A 86 11.88 -18.57 -1.81
N ARG A 87 12.22 -18.84 -0.54
CA ARG A 87 13.16 -18.03 0.26
C ARG A 87 14.59 -18.01 -0.26
N ASN A 88 14.92 -18.86 -1.24
CA ASN A 88 16.24 -18.86 -1.89
C ASN A 88 16.40 -17.75 -2.94
N ASN A 89 15.34 -17.03 -3.29
CA ASN A 89 15.37 -15.95 -4.28
C ASN A 89 15.04 -14.62 -3.61
N VAL A 90 15.94 -13.66 -3.75
CA VAL A 90 15.88 -12.34 -3.10
C VAL A 90 14.56 -11.61 -3.32
N VAL A 91 13.93 -11.76 -4.48
CA VAL A 91 12.63 -11.13 -4.77
C VAL A 91 11.53 -11.63 -3.85
N PHE A 92 11.47 -12.93 -3.58
CA PHE A 92 10.47 -13.47 -2.67
C PHE A 92 10.75 -13.07 -1.23
N ILE A 93 12.01 -12.84 -0.84
CA ILE A 93 12.36 -12.29 0.47
C ILE A 93 11.83 -10.86 0.64
N ILE A 94 12.08 -9.99 -0.34
CA ILE A 94 11.57 -8.60 -0.27
C ILE A 94 10.05 -8.59 -0.31
N MET A 95 9.44 -9.46 -1.12
CA MET A 95 7.98 -9.58 -1.21
C MET A 95 7.32 -10.10 0.08
N ILE A 96 8.04 -10.86 0.92
CA ILE A 96 7.57 -11.16 2.29
C ILE A 96 7.44 -9.86 3.10
N GLY A 97 8.42 -8.96 3.00
CA GLY A 97 8.36 -7.65 3.65
C GLY A 97 7.16 -6.82 3.19
N ILE A 98 6.95 -6.73 1.87
CA ILE A 98 5.78 -6.06 1.27
C ILE A 98 4.48 -6.66 1.82
N CYS A 99 4.37 -7.99 1.83
CA CYS A 99 3.19 -8.70 2.32
C CYS A 99 2.92 -8.45 3.81
N ILE A 100 3.97 -8.34 4.65
CA ILE A 100 3.82 -7.98 6.07
C ILE A 100 3.30 -6.54 6.21
N CYS A 101 3.85 -5.59 5.45
CA CYS A 101 3.37 -4.21 5.44
C CYS A 101 1.90 -4.13 5.02
N ASP A 102 1.52 -4.85 3.98
CA ASP A 102 0.16 -4.90 3.47
C ASP A 102 -0.84 -5.52 4.48
N LEU A 103 -0.41 -6.54 5.24
CA LEU A 103 -1.19 -7.08 6.35
C LEU A 103 -1.39 -6.05 7.45
N LEU A 104 -0.35 -5.30 7.81
CA LEU A 104 -0.44 -4.23 8.81
C LEU A 104 -1.41 -3.14 8.35
N VAL A 105 -1.29 -2.68 7.10
CA VAL A 105 -2.19 -1.68 6.51
C VAL A 105 -3.64 -2.16 6.53
N SER A 106 -3.89 -3.38 6.05
CA SER A 106 -5.24 -3.95 6.00
C SER A 106 -5.84 -4.09 7.41
N SER A 107 -5.05 -4.56 8.38
CA SER A 107 -5.48 -4.73 9.77
C SER A 107 -5.84 -3.39 10.41
N CYS A 108 -4.95 -2.40 10.26
CA CYS A 108 -5.16 -1.08 10.84
C CYS A 108 -6.28 -0.30 10.14
N ASN A 109 -6.53 -0.53 8.85
CA ASN A 109 -7.68 0.08 8.17
C ASN A 109 -9.02 -0.48 8.71
N ILE A 110 -9.10 -1.80 8.93
CA ILE A 110 -10.27 -2.44 9.55
C ILE A 110 -10.50 -1.87 10.96
N ILE A 111 -9.45 -1.75 11.76
CA ILE A 111 -9.50 -1.16 13.10
C ILE A 111 -9.99 0.29 13.02
N HIS A 112 -9.32 1.12 12.21
CA HIS A 112 -9.65 2.54 12.06
C HIS A 112 -11.12 2.75 11.70
N ARG A 113 -11.65 2.04 10.69
CA ARG A 113 -13.06 2.15 10.29
C ARG A 113 -14.04 1.67 11.36
N THR A 114 -13.66 0.66 12.13
CA THR A 114 -14.50 0.14 13.22
C THR A 114 -14.60 1.16 14.35
N TYR A 115 -13.48 1.78 14.74
CA TYR A 115 -13.45 2.79 15.79
C TYR A 115 -14.02 4.15 15.34
N GLU A 116 -13.83 4.56 14.08
CA GLU A 116 -14.45 5.76 13.50
C GLU A 116 -15.99 5.71 13.63
N ARG A 117 -16.61 4.53 13.43
CA ARG A 117 -18.06 4.34 13.58
C ARG A 117 -18.53 4.31 15.05
N ILE A 118 -17.65 4.00 16.00
CA ILE A 118 -17.98 3.90 17.43
C ILE A 118 -17.78 5.24 18.12
N ASP A 119 -16.68 5.96 17.81
CA ASP A 119 -16.32 7.22 18.46
C ASP A 119 -17.44 8.26 18.30
N SER A 120 -18.02 8.31 17.13
CA SER A 120 -19.15 9.19 16.86
C SER A 120 -20.41 8.95 17.71
N SER A 121 -20.58 7.73 18.20
CA SER A 121 -21.70 7.35 19.07
C SER A 121 -21.37 7.46 20.57
N THR A 122 -20.09 7.64 20.92
CA THR A 122 -19.58 7.52 22.30
C THR A 122 -18.83 8.77 22.80
N CYS A 123 -18.97 9.89 22.09
CA CYS A 123 -18.43 11.17 22.52
C CYS A 123 -18.86 11.54 23.95
N GLY A 124 -17.92 12.09 24.73
CA GLY A 124 -18.13 12.51 26.12
C GLY A 124 -18.00 11.40 27.16
N THR A 125 -17.74 10.16 26.76
CA THR A 125 -17.44 9.06 27.69
C THR A 125 -15.95 9.02 28.07
N ASN A 126 -15.64 8.46 29.25
CA ASN A 126 -14.25 8.25 29.69
C ASN A 126 -13.43 7.35 28.74
N GLY A 127 -14.10 6.56 27.89
CA GLY A 127 -13.47 5.67 26.91
C GLY A 127 -13.03 6.35 25.61
N ASN A 128 -13.57 7.54 25.30
CA ASN A 128 -13.30 8.24 24.03
C ASN A 128 -11.78 8.50 23.83
N TRP A 129 -11.05 8.88 24.88
CA TRP A 129 -9.60 9.09 24.78
C TRP A 129 -8.85 7.87 24.20
N TRP A 130 -9.23 6.67 24.62
CA TRP A 130 -8.60 5.43 24.11
C TRP A 130 -8.97 5.15 22.66
N PHE A 131 -10.18 5.51 22.22
CA PHE A 131 -10.59 5.36 20.83
C PHE A 131 -9.77 6.26 19.91
N VAL A 132 -9.65 7.55 20.26
CA VAL A 132 -8.81 8.51 19.52
C VAL A 132 -7.34 8.08 19.50
N PHE A 133 -6.84 7.55 20.61
CA PHE A 133 -5.47 7.03 20.67
C PHE A 133 -5.23 5.82 19.75
N ILE A 134 -6.15 4.85 19.76
CA ILE A 134 -6.08 3.67 18.89
C ILE A 134 -6.20 4.09 17.42
N GLU A 135 -7.08 5.04 17.11
CA GLU A 135 -7.26 5.59 15.78
C GLU A 135 -5.97 6.24 15.27
N LEU A 136 -5.33 7.06 16.12
CA LEU A 136 -4.08 7.74 15.78
C LEU A 136 -2.95 6.73 15.49
N ILE A 137 -2.83 5.68 16.30
CA ILE A 137 -1.86 4.59 16.05
C ILE A 137 -2.20 3.85 14.75
N ALA A 138 -3.48 3.53 14.52
CA ALA A 138 -3.90 2.84 13.31
C ALA A 138 -3.59 3.67 12.06
N LEU A 139 -3.78 4.99 12.10
CA LEU A 139 -3.39 5.90 11.03
C LEU A 139 -1.87 5.93 10.82
N ALA A 140 -1.09 5.99 11.91
CA ALA A 140 0.37 5.98 11.84
C ALA A 140 0.91 4.70 11.19
N VAL A 141 0.41 3.55 11.61
CA VAL A 141 0.82 2.24 11.09
C VAL A 141 0.39 2.07 9.64
N GLN A 142 -0.77 2.59 9.23
CA GLN A 142 -1.20 2.59 7.83
C GLN A 142 -0.27 3.42 6.94
N LYS A 143 0.08 4.65 7.36
CA LYS A 143 1.00 5.50 6.60
C LYS A 143 2.39 4.86 6.50
N PHE A 144 2.90 4.36 7.62
CA PHE A 144 4.15 3.60 7.66
C PHE A 144 4.13 2.40 6.70
N GLY A 145 3.10 1.56 6.80
CA GLY A 145 3.02 0.33 6.00
C GLY A 145 2.96 0.62 4.50
N ARG A 146 2.19 1.64 4.08
CA ARG A 146 2.11 2.07 2.68
C ARG A 146 3.46 2.56 2.17
N LEU A 147 4.13 3.45 2.91
CA LEU A 147 5.43 3.98 2.52
C LEU A 147 6.50 2.89 2.45
N ASN A 148 6.56 2.04 3.47
CA ASN A 148 7.55 0.98 3.54
C ASN A 148 7.35 -0.06 2.43
N SER A 149 6.10 -0.41 2.11
CA SER A 149 5.74 -1.29 0.99
C SER A 149 6.21 -0.71 -0.35
N ALA A 150 6.01 0.60 -0.57
CA ALA A 150 6.48 1.29 -1.78
C ALA A 150 8.00 1.32 -1.90
N ILE A 151 8.72 1.60 -0.81
CA ILE A 151 10.20 1.59 -0.78
C ILE A 151 10.74 0.18 -1.03
N LEU A 152 10.19 -0.85 -0.37
CA LEU A 152 10.54 -2.25 -0.60
C LEU A 152 10.34 -2.65 -2.07
N ALA A 153 9.21 -2.24 -2.67
CA ALA A 153 8.92 -2.51 -4.07
C ALA A 153 9.92 -1.80 -5.01
N LEU A 154 10.29 -0.55 -4.71
CA LEU A 154 11.31 0.19 -5.44
C LEU A 154 12.69 -0.49 -5.34
N THR A 155 13.09 -0.90 -4.13
CA THR A 155 14.32 -1.65 -3.87
C THR A 155 14.34 -2.96 -4.66
N MET A 156 13.24 -3.70 -4.67
CA MET A 156 13.05 -4.92 -5.48
C MET A 156 13.22 -4.65 -6.99
N ALA A 157 12.59 -3.60 -7.50
CA ALA A 157 12.69 -3.19 -8.90
C ALA A 157 14.11 -2.77 -9.28
N GLY A 158 14.78 -2.01 -8.40
CA GLY A 158 16.17 -1.58 -8.56
C GLY A 158 17.15 -2.76 -8.60
N ILE A 159 17.02 -3.71 -7.67
CA ILE A 159 17.81 -4.94 -7.68
C ILE A 159 17.62 -5.69 -9.00
N ARG A 160 16.38 -5.80 -9.49
CA ARG A 160 16.13 -6.45 -10.79
C ARG A 160 16.70 -5.68 -11.97
N ALA A 161 16.61 -4.36 -12.00
CA ALA A 161 17.22 -3.56 -13.05
C ALA A 161 18.74 -3.75 -13.10
N ILE A 162 19.42 -3.65 -11.95
CA ILE A 162 20.88 -3.81 -11.85
C ILE A 162 21.31 -5.23 -12.24
N THR A 163 20.61 -6.26 -11.76
CA THR A 163 20.98 -7.66 -12.03
C THR A 163 20.73 -8.09 -13.48
N VAL A 164 19.75 -7.48 -14.16
CA VAL A 164 19.50 -7.72 -15.60
C VAL A 164 20.48 -6.92 -16.46
N MET A 165 20.84 -5.70 -16.06
CA MET A 165 21.77 -4.85 -16.82
C MET A 165 23.22 -5.33 -16.70
N PHE A 166 23.65 -5.76 -15.51
CA PHE A 166 25.03 -6.13 -15.21
C PHE A 166 25.15 -7.53 -14.59
N PRO A 167 24.75 -8.60 -15.30
CA PRO A 167 24.69 -9.95 -14.74
C PRO A 167 26.06 -10.51 -14.33
N MET A 168 27.18 -9.93 -14.80
CA MET A 168 28.54 -10.39 -14.51
C MET A 168 29.29 -9.50 -13.49
N ASN A 169 28.60 -8.58 -12.83
CA ASN A 169 29.22 -7.71 -11.82
C ASN A 169 29.09 -8.33 -10.42
N LYS A 170 30.18 -8.29 -9.63
CA LYS A 170 30.20 -8.76 -8.22
C LYS A 170 29.12 -8.10 -7.35
N VAL A 171 28.76 -6.85 -7.66
CA VAL A 171 27.64 -6.16 -7.00
C VAL A 171 26.30 -6.86 -7.31
N SER A 172 26.05 -7.18 -8.58
CA SER A 172 24.85 -7.93 -9.01
C SER A 172 24.78 -9.29 -8.30
N ASP A 173 25.89 -10.03 -8.25
CA ASP A 173 25.95 -11.33 -7.57
C ASP A 173 25.61 -11.22 -6.07
N ASN A 174 26.07 -10.15 -5.42
CA ASN A 174 25.73 -9.90 -4.02
C ASN A 174 24.24 -9.53 -3.85
N LEU A 175 23.70 -8.69 -4.74
CA LEU A 175 22.29 -8.27 -4.68
C LEU A 175 21.31 -9.42 -4.95
N MET A 176 21.73 -10.47 -5.67
CA MET A 176 20.91 -11.67 -5.86
C MET A 176 20.85 -12.58 -4.62
N LYS A 177 21.72 -12.37 -3.62
CA LYS A 177 21.74 -13.19 -2.39
C LYS A 177 20.56 -12.82 -1.48
N PRO A 178 19.78 -13.81 -1.01
CA PRO A 178 18.66 -13.57 -0.09
C PRO A 178 19.02 -12.82 1.19
N SER A 179 20.20 -13.08 1.76
CA SER A 179 20.67 -12.43 2.98
C SER A 179 20.92 -10.95 2.81
N TYR A 180 21.39 -10.51 1.63
CA TYR A 180 21.58 -9.10 1.33
C TYR A 180 20.23 -8.39 1.18
N GLY A 181 19.28 -8.98 0.45
CA GLY A 181 17.93 -8.43 0.36
C GLY A 181 17.26 -8.29 1.73
N LEU A 182 17.36 -9.31 2.58
CA LEU A 182 16.81 -9.24 3.95
C LEU A 182 17.43 -8.10 4.78
N ARG A 183 18.76 -7.93 4.72
CA ARG A 183 19.45 -6.86 5.45
C ARG A 183 19.01 -5.48 4.96
N ILE A 184 18.94 -5.27 3.65
CA ILE A 184 18.47 -4.01 3.06
C ILE A 184 17.03 -3.72 3.52
N SER A 185 16.15 -4.72 3.43
CA SER A 185 14.74 -4.59 3.84
C SER A 185 14.55 -4.27 5.31
N ILE A 186 15.37 -4.83 6.20
CA ILE A 186 15.31 -4.50 7.63
C ILE A 186 15.78 -3.06 7.87
N ILE A 187 16.89 -2.65 7.25
CA ILE A 187 17.45 -1.31 7.44
C ILE A 187 16.47 -0.24 6.96
N GLU A 188 15.92 -0.37 5.76
CA GLU A 188 14.95 0.60 5.21
C GLU A 188 13.67 0.66 6.06
N SER A 189 13.20 -0.50 6.56
CA SER A 189 12.04 -0.55 7.46
C SER A 189 12.30 0.16 8.79
N ILE A 190 13.48 -0.01 9.39
CA ILE A 190 13.84 0.67 10.65
C ILE A 190 13.85 2.18 10.46
N VAL A 191 14.42 2.68 9.37
CA VAL A 191 14.43 4.11 9.06
C VAL A 191 13.00 4.65 8.93
N CYS A 192 12.11 3.93 8.24
CA CYS A 192 10.72 4.31 8.10
C CYS A 192 9.97 4.30 9.45
N VAL A 193 10.21 3.29 10.30
CA VAL A 193 9.62 3.22 11.65
C VAL A 193 10.04 4.42 12.49
N ILE A 194 11.33 4.75 12.53
CA ILE A 194 11.86 5.89 13.29
C ILE A 194 11.21 7.20 12.81
N TRP A 195 11.13 7.39 11.49
CA TRP A 195 10.48 8.57 10.91
C TRP A 195 9.05 8.74 11.42
N TYR A 196 8.20 7.71 11.27
CA TYR A 196 6.80 7.80 11.67
C TYR A 196 6.59 7.89 13.18
N ILE A 197 7.47 7.30 14.00
CA ILE A 197 7.44 7.52 15.46
C ILE A 197 7.66 9.00 15.78
N LEU A 198 8.68 9.64 15.19
CA LEU A 198 9.00 11.05 15.42
C LEU A 198 7.92 12.01 14.89
N SER A 199 7.29 11.64 13.77
CA SER A 199 6.16 12.39 13.20
C SER A 199 4.93 12.34 14.12
N TYR A 200 4.56 11.16 14.59
CA TYR A 200 3.34 10.97 15.38
C TYR A 200 3.51 11.31 16.86
N SER A 201 4.73 11.39 17.39
CA SER A 201 4.98 11.86 18.77
C SER A 201 4.63 13.34 18.99
N ARG A 202 4.36 14.10 17.91
CA ARG A 202 3.94 15.52 17.98
C ARG A 202 2.45 15.72 18.15
N TYR A 203 1.66 14.65 18.01
CA TYR A 203 0.22 14.73 18.18
C TYR A 203 -0.13 14.76 19.66
N ILE A 204 -1.00 15.69 20.04
CA ILE A 204 -1.54 15.79 21.40
C ILE A 204 -3.04 15.53 21.35
N ILE A 205 -3.48 14.59 22.19
CA ILE A 205 -4.89 14.35 22.43
C ILE A 205 -5.36 15.34 23.50
N HIS A 206 -6.31 16.19 23.13
CA HIS A 206 -6.87 17.21 24.01
C HIS A 206 -8.39 17.08 24.02
N LYS A 207 -9.01 17.55 25.09
CA LYS A 207 -10.47 17.62 25.19
C LYS A 207 -10.94 18.90 24.49
N GLY A 208 -11.99 18.81 23.68
CA GLY A 208 -12.65 19.99 23.11
C GLY A 208 -13.04 20.97 24.23
N THR A 209 -12.67 22.24 24.07
CA THR A 209 -13.10 23.31 24.97
C THR A 209 -13.92 24.28 24.12
N GLY A 210 -15.22 24.42 24.43
CA GLY A 210 -16.16 25.17 23.61
C GLY A 210 -15.66 26.56 23.19
N PHE A 211 -16.05 26.99 21.99
CA PHE A 211 -15.76 28.33 21.48
C PHE A 211 -16.85 29.33 21.85
N ARG A 212 -16.49 30.60 21.94
CA ARG A 212 -17.42 31.69 22.28
C ARG A 212 -17.94 32.35 21.01
N GLU A 213 -19.16 32.02 20.63
CA GLU A 213 -19.87 32.74 19.56
C GLU A 213 -20.74 33.85 20.20
N GLY A 214 -20.23 35.08 20.23
CA GLY A 214 -20.94 36.22 20.83
C GLY A 214 -20.94 36.24 22.36
N ARG A 215 -22.13 36.38 22.99
CA ARG A 215 -22.32 36.43 24.45
C ARG A 215 -22.69 35.09 25.09
N GLU A 216 -22.92 34.07 24.27
CA GLU A 216 -23.29 32.73 24.72
C GLU A 216 -22.07 31.80 24.68
N TYR A 217 -21.94 30.94 25.69
CA TYR A 217 -20.98 29.85 25.63
C TYR A 217 -21.62 28.71 24.84
N VAL A 218 -21.15 28.49 23.61
CA VAL A 218 -21.50 27.28 22.86
C VAL A 218 -20.54 26.19 23.34
N PHE A 219 -21.05 25.25 24.13
CA PHE A 219 -20.28 24.07 24.54
C PHE A 219 -20.16 23.15 23.34
N GLU A 220 -19.05 23.25 22.61
CA GLU A 220 -18.61 22.19 21.70
C GLU A 220 -18.25 20.97 22.57
N ASP A 221 -18.74 19.81 22.13
CA ASP A 221 -18.90 18.58 22.90
C ASP A 221 -17.67 18.12 23.71
N SER A 222 -17.91 17.38 24.80
CA SER A 222 -16.88 16.78 25.67
C SER A 222 -15.97 15.72 25.00
N CYS A 223 -15.86 15.69 23.66
CA CYS A 223 -15.05 14.73 22.92
C CYS A 223 -13.54 15.01 23.06
N TYR A 224 -12.73 13.96 22.84
CA TYR A 224 -11.29 14.12 22.65
C TYR A 224 -10.96 14.24 21.17
N PHE A 225 -9.94 15.03 20.85
CA PHE A 225 -9.43 15.21 19.49
C PHE A 225 -7.91 15.14 19.48
N ALA A 226 -7.34 14.60 18.41
CA ALA A 226 -5.91 14.62 18.17
C ALA A 226 -5.54 15.87 17.35
N LYS A 227 -4.63 16.69 17.87
CA LYS A 227 -4.10 17.87 17.17
C LYS A 227 -2.61 17.69 16.90
N ASP A 228 -2.20 17.95 15.66
CA ASP A 228 -0.80 18.05 15.29
C ASP A 228 -0.22 19.40 15.78
N MET A 229 0.76 19.35 16.67
CA MET A 229 1.45 20.55 17.17
C MET A 229 2.54 21.06 16.22
N GLY A 230 2.80 20.35 15.11
CA GLY A 230 3.80 20.69 14.11
C GLY A 230 3.32 21.65 13.02
N GLU A 231 2.12 22.22 13.13
CA GLU A 231 1.54 23.21 12.20
C GLU A 231 1.62 22.77 10.71
N GLY A 232 1.47 21.48 10.44
CA GLY A 232 1.47 20.93 9.07
C GLY A 232 2.86 20.74 8.43
N LEU A 233 3.95 21.09 9.11
CA LEU A 233 5.32 20.91 8.60
C LEU A 233 5.61 19.45 8.22
N ASN A 234 5.14 18.50 9.03
CA ASN A 234 5.34 17.07 8.77
C ASN A 234 4.57 16.61 7.52
N GLY A 235 3.38 17.14 7.29
CA GLY A 235 2.59 16.88 6.07
C GLY A 235 3.28 17.44 4.83
N TYR A 236 3.87 18.64 4.91
CA TYR A 236 4.66 19.22 3.83
C TYR A 236 5.89 18.37 3.49
N ILE A 237 6.66 17.95 4.50
CA ILE A 237 7.84 17.10 4.30
C ILE A 237 7.44 15.73 3.71
N GLU A 238 6.33 15.14 4.20
CA GLU A 238 5.77 13.91 3.64
C GLU A 238 5.43 14.08 2.16
N GLY A 239 4.80 15.19 1.77
CA GLY A 239 4.50 15.50 0.37
C GLY A 239 5.73 15.62 -0.52
N VAL A 240 6.77 16.34 -0.07
CA VAL A 240 8.05 16.45 -0.79
C VAL A 240 8.71 15.08 -0.96
N PHE A 241 8.69 14.26 0.10
CA PHE A 241 9.27 12.92 0.05
C PHE A 241 8.52 12.01 -0.93
N VAL A 242 7.19 11.99 -0.91
CA VAL A 242 6.36 11.22 -1.84
C VAL A 242 6.61 11.65 -3.29
N PHE A 243 6.78 12.95 -3.53
CA PHE A 243 7.10 13.47 -4.87
C PHE A 243 8.47 12.97 -5.36
N ILE A 244 9.51 13.06 -4.52
CA ILE A 244 10.85 12.53 -4.83
C ILE A 244 10.79 11.02 -5.06
N LEU A 245 10.08 10.29 -4.20
CA LEU A 245 9.91 8.85 -4.31
C LEU A 245 9.27 8.48 -5.65
N THR A 246 8.20 9.17 -6.05
CA THR A 246 7.52 8.98 -7.33
C THR A 246 8.46 9.21 -8.51
N ALA A 247 9.29 10.26 -8.47
CA ALA A 247 10.27 10.56 -9.51
C ALA A 247 11.34 9.46 -9.62
N VAL A 248 11.86 8.97 -8.50
CA VAL A 248 12.81 7.85 -8.48
C VAL A 248 12.14 6.57 -9.00
N TYR A 249 10.89 6.32 -8.61
CA TYR A 249 10.11 5.17 -9.06
C TYR A 249 9.92 5.16 -10.58
N LEU A 250 9.63 6.31 -11.18
CA LEU A 250 9.56 6.51 -12.62
C LEU A 250 10.87 6.12 -13.31
N ILE A 251 12.00 6.65 -12.82
CA ILE A 251 13.33 6.41 -13.40
C ILE A 251 13.69 4.91 -13.34
N ILE A 252 13.50 4.28 -12.17
CA ILE A 252 13.83 2.87 -11.97
C ILE A 252 12.92 1.97 -12.81
N THR A 253 11.61 2.25 -12.87
CA THR A 253 10.66 1.46 -13.67
C THR A 253 10.96 1.59 -15.17
N ALA A 254 11.26 2.79 -15.66
CA ALA A 254 11.66 3.01 -17.05
C ALA A 254 12.97 2.27 -17.38
N THR A 255 13.94 2.29 -16.47
CA THR A 255 15.20 1.56 -16.59
C THR A 255 14.96 0.05 -16.62
N LEU A 256 14.11 -0.48 -15.74
CA LEU A 256 13.74 -1.89 -15.69
C LEU A 256 13.05 -2.35 -16.98
N LEU A 257 12.12 -1.55 -17.51
CA LEU A 257 11.43 -1.84 -18.76
C LEU A 257 12.40 -1.86 -19.94
N THR A 258 13.32 -0.90 -20.01
CA THR A 258 14.29 -0.78 -21.10
C THR A 258 15.29 -1.95 -21.07
N THR A 259 15.84 -2.25 -19.89
CA THR A 259 16.77 -3.38 -19.70
C THR A 259 16.12 -4.71 -20.04
N LEU A 260 14.85 -4.92 -19.64
CA LEU A 260 14.12 -6.13 -19.96
C LEU A 260 13.89 -6.28 -21.47
N LYS A 261 13.51 -5.20 -22.16
CA LYS A 261 13.33 -5.20 -23.63
C LYS A 261 14.66 -5.51 -24.35
N LEU A 262 15.76 -4.92 -23.92
CA LEU A 262 17.10 -5.19 -24.48
C LEU A 262 17.52 -6.64 -24.26
N ALA A 263 17.35 -7.16 -23.04
CA ALA A 263 17.65 -8.55 -22.72
C ALA A 263 16.78 -9.54 -23.52
N GLN A 264 15.49 -9.24 -23.72
CA GLN A 264 14.60 -10.05 -24.55
C GLN A 264 15.03 -10.04 -26.03
N LYS A 265 15.40 -8.89 -26.58
CA LYS A 265 15.90 -8.78 -27.97
C LYS A 265 17.17 -9.62 -28.16
N SER A 266 18.12 -9.52 -27.23
CA SER A 266 19.35 -10.34 -27.26
C SER A 266 19.05 -11.85 -27.22
N ARG A 267 18.10 -12.30 -26.39
CA ARG A 267 17.71 -13.72 -26.30
C ARG A 267 17.00 -14.26 -27.54
N LYS A 268 16.15 -13.44 -28.18
CA LYS A 268 15.51 -13.79 -29.46
C LYS A 268 16.56 -14.05 -30.55
N ASN A 269 17.61 -13.23 -30.58
CA ASN A 269 18.73 -13.44 -31.50
C ASN A 269 19.50 -14.76 -31.22
N LEU A 270 19.49 -15.24 -29.97
CA LEU A 270 20.18 -16.45 -29.52
C LEU A 270 19.30 -17.72 -29.54
N LYS A 271 18.07 -17.68 -30.07
CA LYS A 271 17.10 -18.81 -30.09
C LYS A 271 16.87 -19.46 -28.71
N SER A 272 17.06 -18.72 -27.62
CA SER A 272 16.84 -19.19 -26.24
C SER A 272 15.43 -18.81 -25.80
N ASP A 273 14.53 -19.79 -25.74
CA ASP A 273 13.07 -19.57 -25.63
C ASP A 273 12.52 -19.51 -24.19
N LYS A 274 13.39 -19.39 -23.17
CA LYS A 274 12.92 -19.31 -21.77
C LYS A 274 12.92 -17.87 -21.27
N GLY A 275 11.76 -17.23 -21.34
CA GLY A 275 11.49 -15.93 -20.71
C GLY A 275 11.70 -15.99 -19.19
N ASN A 276 12.29 -14.93 -18.60
CA ASN A 276 12.42 -14.84 -17.15
C ASN A 276 11.10 -14.37 -16.52
N SER A 277 10.24 -15.32 -16.17
CA SER A 277 8.93 -15.07 -15.55
C SER A 277 9.01 -14.20 -14.29
N THR A 278 10.12 -14.27 -13.55
CA THR A 278 10.33 -13.48 -12.33
C THR A 278 10.60 -12.01 -12.63
N SER A 279 11.31 -11.70 -13.72
CA SER A 279 11.49 -10.29 -14.15
C SER A 279 10.17 -9.70 -14.61
N LEU A 280 9.34 -10.47 -15.34
CA LEU A 280 8.02 -10.03 -15.76
C LEU A 280 7.10 -9.74 -14.55
N LEU A 281 7.09 -10.61 -13.54
CA LEU A 281 6.39 -10.39 -12.28
C LEU A 281 6.79 -9.07 -11.64
N VAL A 282 8.10 -8.85 -11.43
CA VAL A 282 8.60 -7.63 -10.78
C VAL A 282 8.28 -6.39 -11.60
N THR A 283 8.35 -6.46 -12.92
CA THR A 283 7.99 -5.34 -13.80
C THR A 283 6.52 -4.98 -13.69
N ILE A 284 5.61 -5.96 -13.72
CA ILE A 284 4.16 -5.67 -13.62
C ILE A 284 3.84 -5.10 -12.23
N MET A 285 4.43 -5.66 -11.17
CA MET A 285 4.28 -5.11 -9.81
C MET A 285 4.79 -3.67 -9.72
N ALA A 286 5.98 -3.39 -10.27
CA ALA A 286 6.54 -2.03 -10.28
C ALA A 286 5.64 -1.04 -11.04
N VAL A 287 5.12 -1.41 -12.21
CA VAL A 287 4.18 -0.55 -12.95
C VAL A 287 2.90 -0.29 -12.15
N SER A 288 2.38 -1.30 -11.44
CA SER A 288 1.20 -1.17 -10.59
C SER A 288 1.44 -0.18 -9.44
N PHE A 289 2.55 -0.32 -8.71
CA PHE A 289 2.95 0.63 -7.67
C PHE A 289 3.17 2.03 -8.22
N LEU A 290 3.81 2.17 -9.38
CA LEU A 290 4.04 3.47 -10.01
C LEU A 290 2.73 4.21 -10.28
N ILE A 291 1.71 3.50 -10.80
CA ILE A 291 0.40 4.08 -11.05
C ILE A 291 -0.23 4.55 -9.73
N SER A 292 -0.19 3.72 -8.68
CA SER A 292 -0.71 4.08 -7.36
C SER A 292 0.02 5.29 -6.75
N GLU A 293 1.34 5.36 -6.85
CA GLU A 293 2.15 6.46 -6.32
C GLU A 293 1.90 7.78 -7.07
N ILE A 294 1.71 7.76 -8.39
CA ILE A 294 1.38 8.97 -9.16
C ILE A 294 0.05 9.55 -8.68
N ILE A 295 -0.96 8.70 -8.48
CA ILE A 295 -2.28 9.14 -8.02
C ILE A 295 -2.19 9.69 -6.60
N TYR A 296 -1.42 9.04 -5.72
CA TYR A 296 -1.20 9.51 -4.35
C TYR A 296 -0.41 10.82 -4.29
N SER A 297 0.63 10.99 -5.11
CA SER A 297 1.44 12.20 -5.20
C SER A 297 0.64 13.42 -5.67
N PHE A 298 -0.35 13.20 -6.54
CA PHE A 298 -1.26 14.26 -7.00
C PHE A 298 -2.00 14.93 -5.84
N VAL A 299 -2.37 14.18 -4.79
CA VAL A 299 -3.02 14.73 -3.58
C VAL A 299 -2.16 15.83 -2.94
N PHE A 300 -0.85 15.62 -2.83
CA PHE A 300 0.05 16.58 -2.19
C PHE A 300 0.32 17.80 -3.05
N VAL A 301 0.46 17.63 -4.38
CA VAL A 301 0.65 18.74 -5.31
C VAL A 301 -0.55 19.70 -5.29
N VAL A 302 -1.76 19.13 -5.24
CA VAL A 302 -3.03 19.88 -5.15
C VAL A 302 -3.17 20.55 -3.78
N GLY A 303 -2.82 19.85 -2.69
CA GLY A 303 -2.90 20.38 -1.33
C GLY A 303 -1.86 21.45 -0.96
N SER A 304 -0.71 21.50 -1.65
CA SER A 304 0.40 22.42 -1.31
C SER A 304 0.39 23.77 -2.03
N THR A 305 -0.53 23.99 -2.98
CA THR A 305 -0.59 25.28 -3.67
C THR A 305 -1.26 26.32 -2.80
N ASP A 306 -0.46 27.23 -2.23
CA ASP A 306 -0.85 28.41 -1.45
C ASP A 306 -1.53 29.50 -2.31
N MET A 307 -2.35 29.08 -3.26
CA MET A 307 -3.16 29.98 -4.08
C MET A 307 -4.42 30.30 -3.29
N LYS A 308 -4.36 31.35 -2.46
CA LYS A 308 -5.46 31.96 -1.66
C LYS A 308 -6.76 32.27 -2.43
N ARG A 309 -6.85 31.92 -3.71
CA ARG A 309 -7.94 32.26 -4.64
C ARG A 309 -8.63 31.03 -5.27
N TRP A 310 -8.13 29.80 -5.05
CA TRP A 310 -8.71 28.54 -5.59
C TRP A 310 -9.25 27.59 -4.49
N THR A 311 -9.70 28.20 -3.40
CA THR A 311 -9.57 27.73 -2.02
C THR A 311 -10.55 26.64 -1.55
N LEU A 312 -11.53 26.23 -2.36
CA LEU A 312 -12.54 25.23 -1.97
C LEU A 312 -12.64 24.05 -2.96
N VAL A 313 -12.53 24.29 -4.27
CA VAL A 313 -12.49 23.23 -5.29
C VAL A 313 -11.29 22.31 -5.09
N ILE A 314 -10.12 22.91 -4.91
CA ILE A 314 -8.84 22.19 -4.79
C ILE A 314 -8.88 21.29 -3.55
N ASP A 315 -9.40 21.82 -2.43
CA ASP A 315 -9.57 21.07 -1.19
C ASP A 315 -10.60 19.93 -1.33
N GLN A 316 -11.75 20.21 -1.93
CA GLN A 316 -12.78 19.20 -2.25
C GLN A 316 -12.20 18.06 -3.13
N LEU A 317 -11.42 18.39 -4.15
CA LEU A 317 -10.77 17.39 -4.99
C LEU A 317 -9.71 16.62 -4.21
N ALA A 318 -8.87 17.29 -3.42
CA ALA A 318 -7.84 16.64 -2.60
C ALA A 318 -8.44 15.61 -1.65
N ILE A 319 -9.57 15.91 -0.99
CA ILE A 319 -10.28 14.98 -0.10
C ILE A 319 -10.74 13.74 -0.88
N VAL A 320 -11.45 13.93 -1.99
CA VAL A 320 -11.97 12.81 -2.80
C VAL A 320 -10.83 11.95 -3.35
N PHE A 321 -9.79 12.58 -3.91
CA PHE A 321 -8.62 11.86 -4.44
C PHE A 321 -7.82 11.15 -3.36
N THR A 322 -7.79 11.66 -2.13
CA THR A 322 -7.13 11.00 -1.00
C THR A 322 -7.75 9.62 -0.76
N ASP A 323 -9.08 9.53 -0.63
CA ASP A 323 -9.74 8.26 -0.32
C ASP A 323 -9.75 7.30 -1.52
N ILE A 324 -9.87 7.82 -2.75
CA ILE A 324 -9.68 7.01 -3.96
C ILE A 324 -8.25 6.44 -4.02
N SER A 325 -7.23 7.26 -3.73
CA SER A 325 -5.83 6.82 -3.72
C SER A 325 -5.62 5.69 -2.72
N LYS A 326 -6.12 5.84 -1.48
CA LYS A 326 -6.05 4.79 -0.45
C LYS A 326 -6.67 3.47 -0.96
N THR A 327 -7.84 3.55 -1.59
CA THR A 327 -8.53 2.41 -2.16
C THR A 327 -7.70 1.70 -3.23
N ILE A 328 -7.10 2.47 -4.15
CA ILE A 328 -6.23 1.93 -5.21
C ILE A 328 -4.99 1.24 -4.63
N LEU A 329 -4.37 1.84 -3.60
CA LEU A 329 -3.26 1.24 -2.86
C LEU A 329 -3.67 -0.10 -2.22
N THR A 330 -4.84 -0.18 -1.62
CA THR A 330 -5.40 -1.42 -1.05
C THR A 330 -5.61 -2.49 -2.13
N PHE A 331 -6.16 -2.11 -3.29
CA PHE A 331 -6.29 -3.03 -4.42
C PHE A 331 -4.93 -3.51 -4.95
N ASN A 332 -3.93 -2.64 -5.03
CA ASN A 332 -2.58 -3.01 -5.46
C ASN A 332 -2.01 -4.16 -4.61
N SER A 333 -2.24 -4.09 -3.29
CA SER A 333 -1.87 -5.16 -2.37
C SER A 333 -2.58 -6.49 -2.68
N VAL A 334 -3.91 -6.47 -2.89
CA VAL A 334 -4.71 -7.65 -3.28
C VAL A 334 -4.13 -8.31 -4.54
N PHE A 335 -3.71 -7.51 -5.51
CA PHE A 335 -3.16 -8.01 -6.76
C PHE A 335 -1.79 -8.68 -6.59
N HIS A 336 -1.03 -8.44 -5.52
CA HIS A 336 0.28 -9.06 -5.35
C HIS A 336 0.23 -10.58 -5.28
N CYS A 337 -0.74 -11.12 -4.54
CA CYS A 337 -0.95 -12.56 -4.45
C CYS A 337 -1.36 -13.15 -5.81
N LEU A 338 -2.29 -12.49 -6.50
CA LEU A 338 -2.77 -12.91 -7.82
C LEU A 338 -1.66 -12.90 -8.87
N LEU A 339 -0.93 -11.79 -8.98
CA LEU A 339 0.19 -11.63 -9.91
C LEU A 339 1.28 -12.68 -9.64
N SER A 340 1.60 -12.92 -8.37
CA SER A 340 2.55 -13.97 -7.99
C SER A 340 2.09 -15.36 -8.43
N PHE A 341 0.80 -15.68 -8.26
CA PHE A 341 0.24 -16.94 -8.70
C PHE A 341 0.26 -17.10 -10.23
N PHE A 342 -0.15 -16.10 -11.00
CA PHE A 342 -0.23 -16.23 -12.46
C PHE A 342 1.15 -16.18 -13.13
N LEU A 343 2.05 -15.32 -12.64
CA LEU A 343 3.31 -15.03 -13.33
C LEU A 343 4.47 -15.87 -12.83
N SER A 344 4.51 -16.28 -11.55
CA SER A 344 5.64 -17.07 -11.04
C SER A 344 5.40 -18.58 -11.16
N SER A 345 6.23 -19.24 -11.96
CA SER A 345 6.27 -20.71 -12.03
C SER A 345 6.73 -21.34 -10.72
N GLN A 346 7.69 -20.71 -10.03
CA GLN A 346 8.19 -21.16 -8.72
C GLN A 346 7.07 -21.10 -7.66
N TYR A 347 6.29 -20.02 -7.66
CA TYR A 347 5.16 -19.84 -6.75
C TYR A 347 4.09 -20.92 -6.97
N ARG A 348 3.70 -21.16 -8.23
CA ARG A 348 2.74 -22.22 -8.57
C ARG A 348 3.22 -23.61 -8.19
N GLY A 349 4.53 -23.88 -8.31
CA GLY A 349 5.12 -25.14 -7.86
C GLY A 349 4.88 -25.39 -6.38
N VAL A 350 5.14 -24.38 -5.54
CA VAL A 350 4.90 -24.46 -4.09
C VAL A 350 3.41 -24.62 -3.76
N VAL A 351 2.52 -23.90 -4.46
CA VAL A 351 1.07 -24.02 -4.24
C VAL A 351 0.59 -25.44 -4.55
N LYS A 352 1.01 -26.04 -5.67
CA LYS A 352 0.65 -27.43 -6.01
C LYS A 352 1.13 -28.42 -4.95
N LYS A 353 2.34 -28.21 -4.41
CA LYS A 353 2.89 -29.01 -3.34
C LYS A 353 2.10 -28.91 -2.04
N ILE A 354 1.69 -27.70 -1.67
CA ILE A 354 0.82 -27.47 -0.50
C ILE A 354 -0.53 -28.18 -0.69
N LEU A 355 -1.11 -28.09 -1.89
CA LEU A 355 -2.39 -28.72 -2.24
C LEU A 355 -2.26 -30.22 -2.57
N ARG A 356 -1.06 -30.81 -2.45
CA ARG A 356 -0.77 -32.21 -2.83
C ARG A 356 -1.21 -32.58 -4.25
N MET A 357 -1.18 -31.62 -5.16
CA MET A 357 -1.52 -31.80 -6.59
C MET A 357 -0.29 -32.19 -7.43
N ASP A 358 0.79 -32.58 -6.79
CA ASP A 358 2.03 -32.95 -7.46
C ASP A 358 1.88 -34.32 -8.10
N LYS A 359 2.21 -34.41 -9.40
CA LYS A 359 2.42 -35.70 -10.04
C LYS A 359 3.69 -36.32 -9.43
N PRO A 360 3.72 -37.63 -9.10
CA PRO A 360 4.91 -38.27 -8.57
C PRO A 360 6.09 -38.03 -9.54
N GLN A 361 7.18 -37.46 -9.03
CA GLN A 361 8.41 -37.33 -9.81
C GLN A 361 8.90 -38.74 -10.14
N LYS A 362 8.93 -39.09 -11.44
CA LYS A 362 9.73 -40.23 -11.90
C LYS A 362 11.19 -39.85 -11.67
N GLU A 363 11.83 -40.47 -10.68
CA GLU A 363 13.28 -40.46 -10.58
C GLU A 363 13.87 -41.01 -11.88
N PHE A 364 14.56 -40.14 -12.62
CA PHE A 364 15.33 -40.55 -13.77
C PHE A 364 16.61 -41.19 -13.21
N VAL A 365 16.59 -42.50 -13.00
CA VAL A 365 17.81 -43.29 -12.78
C VAL A 365 18.60 -43.19 -14.08
N GLY A 366 19.65 -42.35 -14.07
CA GLY A 366 20.61 -42.30 -15.18
C GLY A 366 21.28 -43.67 -15.34
N PRO A 367 21.63 -44.07 -16.58
CA PRO A 367 22.24 -45.38 -16.82
C PRO A 367 23.57 -45.48 -16.08
N ALA A 368 23.71 -46.53 -15.27
CA ALA A 368 24.96 -46.86 -14.59
C ALA A 368 26.07 -47.06 -15.63
N SER A 369 27.11 -46.22 -15.56
CA SER A 369 28.34 -46.41 -16.31
C SER A 369 29.04 -47.69 -15.81
N SER A 370 29.09 -48.71 -16.65
CA SER A 370 29.90 -49.90 -16.45
C SER A 370 31.39 -49.55 -16.57
N SER A 371 32.10 -49.41 -15.45
CA SER A 371 33.55 -49.32 -15.43
C SER A 371 34.16 -50.73 -15.44
N THR A 372 34.43 -51.25 -16.63
CA THR A 372 35.30 -52.41 -16.83
C THR A 372 36.75 -51.95 -16.63
N GLY A 373 37.35 -52.28 -15.49
CA GLY A 373 38.76 -52.01 -15.20
C GLY A 373 39.68 -52.88 -16.03
N SER A 374 40.35 -52.27 -17.02
CA SER A 374 41.49 -52.86 -17.72
C SER A 374 42.75 -52.73 -16.84
N HIS A 375 43.30 -53.87 -16.42
CA HIS A 375 44.62 -53.97 -15.80
C HIS A 375 45.71 -53.52 -16.78
N THR A 376 46.47 -52.49 -16.41
CA THR A 376 47.71 -52.10 -17.12
C THR A 376 48.91 -52.62 -16.33
N ILE A 377 49.67 -53.51 -16.97
CA ILE A 377 50.97 -54.03 -16.53
C ILE A 377 52.00 -52.88 -16.56
N LYS A 378 52.75 -52.69 -15.46
CA LYS A 378 54.00 -51.93 -15.44
C LYS A 378 55.11 -52.79 -14.83
N THR A 379 56.09 -53.12 -15.65
CA THR A 379 57.41 -53.65 -15.27
C THR A 379 58.42 -52.51 -15.24
N SER A 380 59.21 -52.35 -14.18
CA SER A 380 60.66 -52.15 -14.26
C SER A 380 61.38 -52.28 -12.91
N HIS A 381 62.52 -52.96 -12.98
CA HIS A 381 63.54 -53.33 -11.99
C HIS A 381 64.14 -52.29 -11.02
N GLY A 382 64.74 -52.83 -9.95
CA GLY A 382 65.89 -52.29 -9.18
C GLY A 382 65.98 -52.95 -7.78
N SER A 383 66.49 -54.18 -7.65
CA SER A 383 67.90 -54.63 -7.45
C SER A 383 68.31 -54.77 -5.97
N SER A 384 68.63 -56.00 -5.59
CA SER A 384 69.38 -56.40 -4.40
C SER A 384 70.87 -56.53 -4.74
N HIS A 385 71.72 -55.74 -4.09
CA HIS A 385 72.95 -56.15 -3.41
C HIS A 385 73.59 -54.97 -2.68
#